data_AF-A0A1I4PNB0-F1
#
_entry.id   AF-A0A1I4PNB0-F1
#
_cell.length_a   1.000
_cell.length_b   1.000
_cell.length_c   1.000
_cell.angle_alpha   90.00
_cell.angle_beta   90.00
_cell.angle_gamma   90.00
#
_symmetry.space_group_name_H-M   'P 1'
#
loop_
_entity.id
_entity.type
_entity.pdbx_description
1 polymer ?
#
loop_
_entity_poly.entity_id
_entity_poly.type
_entity_poly.pdbx_seq_one_letter_code
_entity_poly.pdbx_strand_id
1 'polypeptide(L)'
;MFSSIVILIICLVGFAAIHSLLASLPFKRFIRRSLGSKADGLYMPVYNLIAVITIIPLVYLLYKNPGEFLYIVPSPWKWFMVGGQIIAAIIGPRALRDAPQRFQLRRQLSAPSTSEAGPLDIHGVYRWIRDPFLFSGLVIMWLTPFMTTNLLIIYFLTTIYLIMGSLHWESRLVAQFGDEYREYQKNVHRIVPRLKAYYKN
;
A
#
# COMPACT_ATOMS: atom_id res chain seq x y z
N MET A 1 -2.93 -11.09 28.55
CA MET A 1 -3.39 -11.33 27.16
C MET A 1 -4.28 -10.21 26.62
N PHE A 2 -5.45 -9.93 27.21
CA PHE A 2 -6.38 -8.89 26.71
C PHE A 2 -5.79 -7.48 26.65
N SER A 3 -5.04 -7.04 27.67
CA SER A 3 -4.41 -5.71 27.66
C SER A 3 -3.41 -5.55 26.51
N SER A 4 -2.64 -6.59 26.20
CA SER A 4 -1.61 -6.56 25.14
C SER A 4 -2.22 -6.40 23.74
N ILE A 5 -3.29 -7.14 23.41
CA ILE A 5 -3.92 -7.04 22.09
C ILE A 5 -4.64 -5.70 21.88
N VAL A 6 -5.24 -5.13 22.93
CA VAL A 6 -5.89 -3.81 22.86
C VAL A 6 -4.88 -2.74 22.50
N ILE A 7 -3.70 -2.74 23.13
CA ILE A 7 -2.62 -1.77 22.81
C ILE A 7 -2.16 -1.95 21.36
N LEU A 8 -2.00 -3.18 20.88
CA LEU A 8 -1.64 -3.44 19.48
C LEU A 8 -2.69 -2.88 18.50
N ILE A 9 -3.98 -3.08 18.79
CA ILE A 9 -5.07 -2.53 17.98
C ILE A 9 -5.03 -0.99 18.01
N ILE A 10 -4.81 -0.37 19.18
CA ILE A 10 -4.69 1.09 19.29
C ILE A 10 -3.52 1.60 18.46
N CYS A 11 -2.35 0.94 18.51
CA CYS A 11 -1.21 1.30 17.67
C CYS A 11 -1.53 1.18 16.18
N LEU A 12 -2.20 0.11 15.76
CA LEU A 12 -2.62 -0.09 14.37
C LEU A 12 -3.61 1.00 13.93
N VAL A 13 -4.62 1.29 14.75
CA VAL A 13 -5.62 2.34 14.47
C VAL A 13 -4.97 3.72 14.42
N GLY A 14 -4.06 4.02 15.34
CA GLY A 14 -3.30 5.26 15.36
C GLY A 14 -2.45 5.43 14.09
N PHE A 15 -1.70 4.39 13.71
CA PHE A 15 -0.98 4.36 12.43
C PHE A 15 -1.93 4.57 11.26
N ALA A 16 -3.01 3.80 11.17
CA ALA A 16 -3.97 3.85 10.08
C ALA A 16 -4.61 5.24 9.95
N ALA A 17 -4.96 5.88 11.06
CA ALA A 17 -5.53 7.22 11.10
C ALA A 17 -4.53 8.26 10.58
N ILE A 18 -3.30 8.27 11.11
CA ILE A 18 -2.24 9.22 10.69
C ILE A 18 -1.90 9.01 9.21
N HIS A 19 -1.67 7.76 8.80
CA HIS A 19 -1.32 7.42 7.43
C HIS A 19 -2.43 7.82 6.45
N SER A 20 -3.71 7.57 6.79
CA SER A 20 -4.84 7.92 5.94
C SER A 20 -5.08 9.42 5.87
N LEU A 21 -4.91 10.14 6.98
CA LEU A 21 -4.99 11.61 7.02
C LEU A 21 -3.95 12.22 6.07
N LEU A 22 -2.69 11.80 6.20
CA LEU A 22 -1.62 12.26 5.32
C LEU A 22 -1.88 11.86 3.87
N ALA A 23 -2.33 10.63 3.60
CA ALA A 23 -2.61 10.19 2.24
C ALA A 23 -3.72 11.02 1.55
N SER A 24 -4.64 11.62 2.31
CA SER A 24 -5.82 12.30 1.79
C SER A 24 -5.51 13.52 0.90
N LEU A 25 -6.36 13.76 -0.12
CA LEU A 25 -6.25 14.94 -0.99
C LEU A 25 -6.46 16.27 -0.24
N PRO A 26 -7.42 16.41 0.71
CA PRO A 26 -7.57 17.64 1.49
C PRO A 26 -6.29 18.02 2.25
N PHE A 27 -5.66 17.07 2.93
CA PHE A 27 -4.43 17.34 3.67
C PHE A 27 -3.26 17.72 2.72
N LYS A 28 -3.12 16.99 1.61
CA LYS A 28 -2.15 17.34 0.55
C LYS A 28 -2.34 18.76 0.01
N ARG A 29 -3.59 19.17 -0.25
CA ARG A 29 -3.92 20.54 -0.69
C ARG A 29 -3.60 21.57 0.39
N PHE A 30 -3.92 21.28 1.65
CA PHE A 30 -3.57 22.14 2.77
C PHE A 30 -2.06 22.39 2.83
N ILE A 31 -1.25 21.32 2.82
CA ILE A 31 0.21 21.45 2.86
C ILE A 31 0.76 22.19 1.64
N ARG A 32 0.27 21.89 0.43
CA ARG A 32 0.70 22.59 -0.79
C ARG A 32 0.33 24.07 -0.79
N ARG A 33 -0.80 24.45 -0.19
CA ARG A 33 -1.19 25.88 -0.02
C ARG A 33 -0.24 26.61 0.94
N SER A 34 0.21 25.96 2.00
CA SER A 34 1.09 26.58 3.00
C SER A 34 2.57 26.65 2.58
N LEU A 35 3.09 25.60 1.92
CA LEU A 35 4.51 25.49 1.57
C LEU A 35 4.82 25.78 0.10
N GLY A 36 3.80 25.99 -0.74
CA GLY A 36 3.95 26.22 -2.17
C GLY A 36 4.63 25.06 -2.90
N SER A 37 5.46 25.38 -3.89
CA SER A 37 6.18 24.39 -4.72
C SER A 37 7.21 23.56 -3.96
N LYS A 38 7.71 24.02 -2.79
CA LYS A 38 8.62 23.24 -1.95
C LYS A 38 7.98 21.93 -1.47
N ALA A 39 6.65 21.90 -1.33
CA ALA A 39 5.91 20.70 -0.95
C ALA A 39 6.10 19.57 -1.98
N ASP A 40 6.26 19.88 -3.26
CA ASP A 40 6.27 18.86 -4.32
C ASP A 40 7.45 17.88 -4.19
N GLY A 41 8.59 18.34 -3.67
CA GLY A 41 9.76 17.49 -3.40
C GLY A 41 9.82 16.91 -1.99
N LEU A 42 9.37 17.66 -0.97
CA LEU A 42 9.53 17.28 0.43
C LEU A 42 8.40 16.40 0.96
N TYR A 43 7.21 16.47 0.36
CA TYR A 43 6.02 15.84 0.91
C TYR A 43 6.14 14.31 0.98
N MET A 44 6.55 13.66 -0.11
CA MET A 44 6.61 12.19 -0.16
C MET A 44 7.68 11.61 0.79
N PRO A 45 8.91 12.15 0.87
CA PRO A 45 9.89 11.72 1.87
C PRO A 45 9.38 11.86 3.30
N VAL A 46 8.77 13.00 3.65
CA VAL A 46 8.23 13.25 5.00
C VAL A 46 7.06 12.32 5.32
N TYR A 47 6.14 12.14 4.36
CA TYR A 47 5.04 11.19 4.48
C TYR A 47 5.52 9.77 4.78
N ASN A 48 6.49 9.28 4.01
CA ASN A 48 7.06 7.94 4.21
C ASN A 48 7.77 7.82 5.55
N LEU A 49 8.52 8.86 5.97
CA LEU A 49 9.20 8.89 7.27
C LEU A 49 8.19 8.81 8.42
N ILE A 50 7.12 9.61 8.37
CA ILE A 50 6.06 9.56 9.40
C ILE A 50 5.39 8.19 9.41
N ALA A 51 5.11 7.59 8.26
CA ALA A 51 4.54 6.24 8.17
C ALA A 51 5.45 5.20 8.85
N VAL A 52 6.76 5.24 8.61
CA VAL A 52 7.74 4.35 9.26
C VAL A 52 7.80 4.59 10.77
N ILE A 53 7.88 5.84 11.22
CA ILE A 53 7.93 6.16 12.65
C ILE A 53 6.69 5.67 13.38
N THR A 54 5.51 5.86 12.77
CA THR A 54 4.23 5.53 13.41
C THR A 54 3.91 4.03 13.43
N ILE A 55 4.49 3.22 12.52
CA ILE A 55 4.32 1.76 12.54
C ILE A 55 5.30 1.06 13.51
N ILE A 56 6.46 1.66 13.81
CA ILE A 56 7.49 1.07 14.68
C ILE A 56 6.94 0.59 16.04
N PRO A 57 6.11 1.37 16.78
CA PRO A 57 5.56 0.91 18.05
C PRO A 57 4.75 -0.39 17.91
N LEU A 58 3.95 -0.52 16.84
CA LEU A 58 3.18 -1.75 16.58
C LEU A 58 4.11 -2.94 16.36
N VAL A 59 5.13 -2.78 15.51
CA VAL A 59 6.10 -3.85 15.19
C VAL A 59 6.88 -4.26 16.44
N TYR A 60 7.35 -3.28 17.23
CA TYR A 60 8.07 -3.53 18.46
C TYR A 60 7.22 -4.28 19.49
N LEU A 61 5.96 -3.88 19.67
CA LEU A 61 5.05 -4.54 20.59
C LEU A 61 4.64 -5.94 20.13
N LEU A 62 4.48 -6.18 18.82
CA LEU A 62 4.27 -7.52 18.27
C LEU A 62 5.48 -8.43 18.52
N TYR A 63 6.69 -7.90 18.36
CA TYR A 63 7.92 -8.65 18.66
C TYR A 63 8.02 -9.01 20.14
N LYS A 64 7.69 -8.07 21.03
CA LYS A 64 7.72 -8.30 22.50
C LYS A 64 6.58 -9.18 23.00
N ASN A 65 5.41 -9.10 22.37
CA ASN A 65 4.19 -9.78 22.80
C ASN A 65 3.52 -10.49 21.61
N PRO A 66 4.18 -11.49 21.00
CA PRO A 66 3.64 -12.15 19.82
C PRO A 66 2.36 -12.93 20.15
N GLY A 67 2.14 -13.32 21.41
CA GLY A 67 1.05 -14.22 21.80
C GLY A 67 1.46 -15.68 21.61
N GLU A 68 0.47 -16.57 21.70
CA GLU A 68 0.69 -18.01 21.56
C GLU A 68 0.90 -18.39 20.10
N PHE A 69 1.79 -19.35 19.85
CA PHE A 69 1.98 -19.90 18.51
C PHE A 69 0.77 -20.76 18.12
N LEU A 70 0.18 -20.43 16.97
CA LEU A 70 -0.86 -21.22 16.32
C LEU A 70 -0.25 -22.29 15.42
N TYR A 71 0.79 -21.94 14.68
CA TYR A 71 1.55 -22.88 13.86
C TYR A 71 2.99 -22.41 13.63
N ILE A 72 3.84 -23.38 13.31
CA ILE A 72 5.17 -23.18 12.74
C ILE A 72 5.30 -24.16 11.58
N VAL A 73 5.61 -23.66 10.39
CA VAL A 73 5.71 -24.48 9.19
C VAL A 73 7.08 -25.17 9.15
N PRO A 74 7.14 -26.51 9.01
CA PRO A 74 8.41 -27.24 8.96
C PRO A 74 9.14 -27.05 7.63
N SER A 75 10.41 -27.46 7.61
CA SER A 75 11.19 -27.62 6.37
C SER A 75 10.62 -28.79 5.54
N PRO A 76 10.59 -28.72 4.20
CA PRO A 76 11.07 -27.63 3.34
C PRO A 76 10.04 -26.51 3.09
N TRP A 77 8.78 -26.69 3.51
CA TRP A 77 7.65 -25.81 3.17
C TRP A 77 7.84 -24.35 3.58
N LYS A 78 8.47 -24.10 4.74
CA LYS A 78 8.79 -22.73 5.17
C LYS A 78 9.63 -21.96 4.16
N TRP A 79 10.50 -22.63 3.42
CA TRP A 79 11.39 -21.99 2.45
C TRP A 79 10.65 -21.59 1.18
N PHE A 80 9.61 -22.32 0.78
CA PHE A 80 8.72 -21.87 -0.30
C PHE A 80 7.94 -20.61 0.10
N MET A 81 7.47 -20.54 1.35
CA MET A 81 6.79 -19.34 1.87
C MET A 81 7.73 -18.13 1.90
N VAL A 82 8.93 -18.29 2.48
CA VAL A 82 9.97 -17.24 2.49
C VAL A 82 10.38 -16.84 1.08
N GLY A 83 10.53 -17.80 0.16
CA GLY A 83 10.81 -17.53 -1.25
C GLY A 83 9.73 -16.64 -1.89
N GLY A 84 8.45 -16.93 -1.63
CA GLY A 84 7.34 -16.09 -2.07
C GLY A 84 7.37 -14.69 -1.47
N GLN A 85 7.71 -14.54 -0.19
CA GLN A 85 7.89 -13.22 0.45
C GLN A 85 9.02 -12.42 -0.22
N ILE A 86 10.15 -13.05 -0.53
CA ILE A 86 11.30 -12.41 -1.21
C ILE A 86 10.89 -11.97 -2.63
N ILE A 87 10.23 -12.84 -3.39
CA ILE A 87 9.74 -12.50 -4.74
C ILE A 87 8.80 -11.28 -4.68
N ALA A 88 7.86 -11.27 -3.74
CA ALA A 88 6.94 -10.15 -3.53
C ALA A 88 7.68 -8.87 -3.11
N ALA A 89 8.67 -8.97 -2.22
CA ALA A 89 9.49 -7.84 -1.78
C ALA A 89 10.39 -7.27 -2.88
N ILE A 90 10.73 -8.07 -3.90
CA ILE A 90 11.49 -7.61 -5.08
C ILE A 90 10.55 -7.01 -6.14
N ILE A 91 9.40 -7.65 -6.41
CA ILE A 91 8.48 -7.20 -7.47
C ILE A 91 7.68 -5.96 -7.03
N GLY A 92 7.18 -5.93 -5.80
CA GLY A 92 6.34 -4.84 -5.29
C GLY A 92 6.97 -3.45 -5.50
N PRO A 93 8.21 -3.20 -5.04
CA PRO A 93 8.88 -1.91 -5.22
C PRO A 93 9.15 -1.53 -6.68
N ARG A 94 9.22 -2.48 -7.63
CA ARG A 94 9.37 -2.14 -9.06
C ARG A 94 8.19 -1.34 -9.59
N ALA A 95 7.00 -1.47 -8.98
CA ALA A 95 5.84 -0.66 -9.30
C ALA A 95 6.09 0.86 -9.11
N LEU A 96 6.99 1.26 -8.20
CA LEU A 96 7.39 2.67 -8.08
C LEU A 96 8.10 3.19 -9.33
N ARG A 97 8.88 2.33 -9.99
CA ARG A 97 9.63 2.67 -11.21
C ARG A 97 8.74 2.63 -12.46
N ASP A 98 7.70 1.78 -12.45
CA ASP A 98 6.74 1.63 -13.55
C ASP A 98 5.63 2.69 -13.54
N ALA A 99 5.49 3.49 -12.48
CA ALA A 99 4.57 4.63 -12.47
C ALA A 99 4.99 5.72 -11.46
N PRO A 100 6.22 6.27 -11.54
CA PRO A 100 6.70 7.28 -10.59
C PRO A 100 5.82 8.53 -10.56
N GLN A 101 5.15 8.83 -11.67
CA GLN A 101 4.24 9.96 -11.85
C GLN A 101 3.05 9.89 -10.89
N ARG A 102 2.57 8.68 -10.53
CA ARG A 102 1.48 8.50 -9.56
C ARG A 102 1.87 8.94 -8.15
N PHE A 103 3.16 9.02 -7.85
CA PHE A 103 3.68 9.39 -6.52
C PHE A 103 4.09 10.86 -6.43
N GLN A 104 3.87 11.66 -7.47
CA GLN A 104 4.19 13.09 -7.45
C GLN A 104 3.03 13.90 -6.88
N LEU A 105 3.29 14.65 -5.79
CA LEU A 105 2.26 15.44 -5.11
C LEU A 105 1.52 16.36 -6.07
N ARG A 106 2.25 17.10 -6.92
CA ARG A 106 1.67 18.01 -7.91
C ARG A 106 0.62 17.32 -8.77
N ARG A 107 0.97 16.17 -9.35
CA ARG A 107 0.09 15.40 -10.25
C ARG A 107 -1.13 14.81 -9.53
N GLN A 108 -0.94 14.31 -8.31
CA GLN A 108 -2.05 13.80 -7.49
C GLN A 108 -3.10 14.86 -7.15
N LEU A 109 -2.72 16.15 -7.21
CA LEU A 109 -3.60 17.27 -6.95
C LEU A 109 -4.16 17.92 -8.22
N SER A 110 -3.73 17.46 -9.40
CA SER A 110 -4.17 17.97 -10.69
C SER A 110 -5.56 17.45 -11.07
N ALA A 111 -6.31 18.26 -11.81
CA ALA A 111 -7.58 17.84 -12.39
C ALA A 111 -7.36 17.01 -13.67
N PRO A 112 -8.33 16.18 -14.08
CA PRO A 112 -8.26 15.43 -15.33
C PRO A 112 -8.01 16.32 -16.54
N SER A 113 -7.33 15.78 -17.54
CA SER A 113 -7.06 16.44 -18.83
C SER A 113 -6.26 17.74 -18.74
N THR A 114 -5.64 18.03 -17.59
CA THR A 114 -4.69 19.15 -17.44
C THR A 114 -3.30 18.72 -17.88
N SER A 115 -2.49 19.68 -18.36
CA SER A 115 -1.08 19.43 -18.68
C SER A 115 -0.28 18.91 -17.48
N GLU A 116 -0.71 19.25 -16.26
CA GLU A 116 -0.08 18.77 -15.02
C GLU A 116 -0.41 17.31 -14.69
N ALA A 117 -1.62 16.84 -14.99
CA ALA A 117 -2.00 15.45 -14.72
C ALA A 117 -1.16 14.47 -15.55
N GLY A 118 -0.90 14.83 -16.81
CA GLY A 118 -0.25 13.97 -17.79
C GLY A 118 -1.12 12.77 -18.19
N PRO A 119 -0.70 11.99 -19.20
CA PRO A 119 -1.46 10.81 -19.64
C PRO A 119 -1.38 9.67 -18.61
N LEU A 120 -2.42 8.81 -18.59
CA LEU A 120 -2.32 7.53 -17.88
C LEU A 120 -1.37 6.60 -18.63
N ASP A 121 -0.13 6.57 -18.17
CA ASP A 121 0.92 5.69 -18.67
C ASP A 121 0.81 4.31 -17.97
N ILE A 122 0.45 3.27 -18.74
CA ILE A 122 0.29 1.90 -18.24
C ILE A 122 1.38 1.04 -18.87
N HIS A 123 2.45 0.83 -18.11
CA HIS A 123 3.56 -0.05 -18.49
C HIS A 123 4.01 -0.91 -17.30
N GLY A 124 4.99 -1.78 -17.57
CA GLY A 124 5.56 -2.68 -16.56
C GLY A 124 4.51 -3.55 -15.85
N VAL A 125 4.61 -3.65 -14.53
CA VAL A 125 3.74 -4.47 -13.68
C VAL A 125 2.26 -4.06 -13.76
N TYR A 126 1.99 -2.77 -14.03
CA TYR A 126 0.61 -2.26 -14.11
C TYR A 126 -0.18 -2.82 -15.29
N ARG A 127 0.49 -3.41 -16.28
CA ARG A 127 -0.20 -4.10 -17.37
C ARG A 127 -0.89 -5.39 -16.91
N TRP A 128 -0.49 -5.95 -15.77
CA TRP A 128 -0.92 -7.26 -15.28
C TRP A 128 -1.82 -7.12 -14.06
N ILE A 129 -1.58 -6.12 -13.22
CA ILE A 129 -2.29 -5.88 -11.97
C ILE A 129 -2.35 -4.37 -11.67
N ARG A 130 -3.50 -3.88 -11.18
CA ARG A 130 -3.63 -2.44 -10.87
C ARG A 130 -3.00 -2.02 -9.55
N ASP A 131 -3.05 -2.88 -8.54
CA ASP A 131 -2.49 -2.61 -7.23
C ASP A 131 -1.42 -3.66 -6.82
N PRO A 132 -0.21 -3.55 -7.39
CA PRO A 132 0.91 -4.42 -7.04
C PRO A 132 1.33 -4.28 -5.57
N PHE A 133 1.13 -3.11 -4.93
CA PHE A 133 1.50 -2.90 -3.53
C PHE A 133 0.59 -3.67 -2.59
N LEU A 134 -0.73 -3.60 -2.80
CA LEU A 134 -1.70 -4.41 -2.06
C LEU A 134 -1.39 -5.90 -2.22
N PHE A 135 -1.20 -6.38 -3.44
CA PHE A 135 -0.89 -7.79 -3.69
C PHE A 135 0.42 -8.21 -3.01
N SER A 136 1.51 -7.46 -3.20
CA SER A 136 2.79 -7.79 -2.57
C SER A 136 2.71 -7.75 -1.04
N GLY A 137 1.97 -6.78 -0.46
CA GLY A 137 1.78 -6.68 0.97
C GLY A 137 1.03 -7.88 1.55
N LEU A 138 -0.04 -8.31 0.87
CA LEU A 138 -0.80 -9.51 1.26
C LEU A 138 0.05 -10.78 1.13
N VAL A 139 0.83 -10.92 0.05
CA VAL A 139 1.72 -12.08 -0.12
C VAL A 139 2.79 -12.12 0.97
N ILE A 140 3.45 -11.00 1.25
CA ILE A 140 4.47 -10.92 2.31
C ILE A 140 3.86 -11.30 3.66
N MET A 141 2.68 -10.77 3.98
CA MET A 141 2.03 -10.98 5.27
C MET A 141 1.51 -12.41 5.44
N TRP A 142 0.80 -12.95 4.44
CA TRP A 142 0.17 -14.26 4.55
C TRP A 142 1.11 -15.43 4.27
N LEU A 143 2.30 -15.18 3.70
CA LEU A 143 3.38 -16.16 3.62
C LEU A 143 4.32 -16.12 4.83
N THR A 144 3.91 -15.56 5.98
CA THR A 144 4.69 -15.72 7.22
C THR A 144 4.68 -17.20 7.66
N PRO A 145 5.85 -17.86 7.80
CA PRO A 145 5.95 -19.30 8.05
C PRO A 145 5.67 -19.71 9.50
N PHE A 146 5.27 -18.77 10.33
CA PHE A 146 4.75 -19.00 11.67
C PHE A 146 3.60 -18.04 11.90
N MET A 147 2.67 -18.39 12.79
CA MET A 147 1.59 -17.51 13.16
C MET A 147 1.38 -17.57 14.65
N THR A 148 1.08 -16.42 15.22
CA THR A 148 0.67 -16.29 16.61
C THR A 148 -0.70 -15.65 16.72
N THR A 149 -1.35 -15.79 17.87
CA THR A 149 -2.69 -15.24 18.09
C THR A 149 -2.76 -13.73 17.84
N ASN A 150 -1.80 -12.95 18.36
CA ASN A 150 -1.80 -11.49 18.15
C ASN A 150 -1.43 -11.11 16.71
N LEU A 151 -0.50 -11.83 16.06
CA LEU A 151 -0.16 -11.60 14.66
C LEU A 151 -1.38 -11.81 13.76
N LEU A 152 -2.13 -12.90 13.98
CA LEU A 152 -3.29 -13.21 13.17
C LEU A 152 -4.36 -12.10 13.22
N ILE A 153 -4.67 -11.60 14.43
CA ILE A 153 -5.63 -10.51 14.61
C ILE A 153 -5.14 -9.25 13.90
N ILE A 154 -3.87 -8.88 14.07
CA ILE A 154 -3.30 -7.69 13.42
C ILE A 154 -3.23 -7.86 11.90
N TYR A 155 -2.91 -9.04 11.39
CA TYR A 155 -2.89 -9.32 9.95
C TYR A 155 -4.27 -9.24 9.32
N PHE A 156 -5.30 -9.73 10.02
CA PHE A 156 -6.68 -9.61 9.58
C PHE A 156 -7.12 -8.14 9.50
N LEU A 157 -6.90 -7.36 10.55
CA LEU A 157 -7.22 -5.92 10.57
C LEU A 157 -6.40 -5.14 9.55
N THR A 158 -5.13 -5.47 9.38
CA THR A 158 -4.25 -4.87 8.37
C THR A 158 -4.72 -5.21 6.96
N THR A 159 -5.20 -6.43 6.71
CA THR A 159 -5.80 -6.81 5.41
C THR A 159 -6.98 -5.91 5.07
N ILE A 160 -7.90 -5.70 6.00
CA ILE A 160 -9.05 -4.80 5.83
C ILE A 160 -8.54 -3.38 5.53
N TYR A 161 -7.59 -2.88 6.32
CA TYR A 161 -7.01 -1.56 6.13
C TYR A 161 -6.36 -1.38 4.75
N LEU A 162 -5.57 -2.35 4.30
CA LEU A 162 -4.91 -2.32 2.99
C LEU A 162 -5.92 -2.33 1.83
N ILE A 163 -7.00 -3.12 1.93
CA ILE A 163 -8.08 -3.14 0.94
C ILE A 163 -8.81 -1.78 0.88
N MET A 164 -9.13 -1.19 2.04
CA MET A 164 -9.71 0.15 2.13
C MET A 164 -8.77 1.22 1.56
N GLY A 165 -7.48 1.13 1.87
CA GLY A 165 -6.45 2.03 1.35
C GLY A 165 -6.32 1.94 -0.17
N SER A 166 -6.39 0.73 -0.73
CA SER A 166 -6.39 0.48 -2.17
C SER A 166 -7.63 1.07 -2.86
N LEU A 167 -8.82 0.87 -2.28
CA LEU A 167 -10.07 1.50 -2.76
C LEU A 167 -9.94 3.03 -2.79
N HIS A 168 -9.40 3.62 -1.72
CA HIS A 168 -9.19 5.06 -1.62
C HIS A 168 -8.07 5.58 -2.54
N TRP A 169 -7.07 4.76 -2.85
CA TRP A 169 -6.05 5.09 -3.84
C TRP A 169 -6.63 5.12 -5.25
N GLU A 170 -7.41 4.11 -5.63
CA GLU A 170 -8.03 4.08 -6.95
C GLU A 170 -9.05 5.20 -7.17
N SER A 171 -9.83 5.58 -6.15
CA SER A 171 -10.76 6.71 -6.29
C SER A 171 -10.02 8.02 -6.61
N ARG A 172 -8.80 8.21 -6.09
CA ARG A 172 -7.93 9.34 -6.42
C ARG A 172 -7.37 9.26 -7.84
N LEU A 173 -7.01 8.06 -8.30
CA LEU A 173 -6.58 7.86 -9.69
C LEU A 173 -7.73 8.11 -10.67
N VAL A 174 -8.96 7.70 -10.34
CA VAL A 174 -10.16 8.07 -11.12
C VAL A 174 -10.37 9.59 -11.10
N ALA A 175 -10.18 10.25 -9.96
CA ALA A 175 -10.29 11.71 -9.88
C ALA A 175 -9.20 12.44 -10.67
N GLN A 176 -8.03 11.83 -10.88
CA GLN A 176 -6.90 12.39 -11.62
C GLN A 176 -6.99 12.12 -13.14
N PHE A 177 -7.41 10.92 -13.54
CA PHE A 177 -7.33 10.45 -14.93
C PHE A 177 -8.70 10.22 -15.58
N GLY A 178 -9.80 10.34 -14.82
CA GLY A 178 -11.16 10.23 -15.35
C GLY A 178 -11.46 8.90 -16.03
N ASP A 179 -12.10 8.97 -17.19
CA ASP A 179 -12.59 7.80 -17.93
C ASP A 179 -11.48 6.90 -18.45
N GLU A 180 -10.29 7.46 -18.69
CA GLU A 180 -9.09 6.71 -19.09
C GLU A 180 -8.72 5.66 -18.03
N TYR A 181 -8.80 6.04 -16.75
CA TYR A 181 -8.57 5.09 -15.66
C TYR A 181 -9.74 4.14 -15.50
N ARG A 182 -11.00 4.60 -15.64
CA ARG A 182 -12.17 3.70 -15.56
C ARG A 182 -12.11 2.60 -16.62
N GLU A 183 -11.66 2.91 -17.82
CA GLU A 183 -11.48 1.91 -18.87
C GLU A 183 -10.37 0.91 -18.50
N TYR A 184 -9.25 1.38 -17.99
CA TYR A 184 -8.21 0.51 -17.44
C TYR A 184 -8.74 -0.41 -16.30
N GLN A 185 -9.66 0.09 -15.46
CA GLN A 185 -10.25 -0.71 -14.38
C GLN A 185 -11.09 -1.89 -14.88
N LYS A 186 -11.74 -1.77 -16.05
CA LYS A 186 -12.51 -2.85 -16.68
C LYS A 186 -11.61 -3.96 -17.21
N ASN A 187 -10.40 -3.60 -17.64
CA ASN A 187 -9.51 -4.49 -18.37
C ASN A 187 -8.44 -5.15 -17.49
N VAL A 188 -8.07 -4.54 -16.36
CA VAL A 188 -7.03 -5.05 -15.45
C VAL A 188 -7.63 -5.31 -14.07
N HIS A 189 -7.26 -6.41 -13.42
CA HIS A 189 -7.74 -6.74 -12.09
C HIS A 189 -6.96 -5.98 -11.02
N ARG A 190 -7.61 -5.70 -9.88
CA ARG A 190 -6.97 -4.97 -8.78
C ARG A 190 -5.89 -5.78 -8.07
N ILE A 191 -6.24 -7.00 -7.63
CA ILE A 191 -5.43 -7.81 -6.71
C ILE A 191 -4.82 -9.03 -7.40
N VAL A 192 -5.58 -9.72 -8.26
CA VAL A 192 -5.09 -10.96 -8.88
C VAL A 192 -4.45 -10.63 -10.23
N PRO A 193 -3.15 -10.91 -10.44
CA PRO A 193 -2.51 -10.65 -11.72
C PRO A 193 -3.19 -11.38 -12.88
N ARG A 194 -3.27 -10.72 -14.04
CA ARG A 194 -3.72 -11.34 -15.29
C ARG A 194 -2.65 -12.27 -15.86
N LEU A 195 -3.11 -13.30 -16.58
CA LEU A 195 -2.23 -14.18 -17.35
C LEU A 195 -1.70 -13.52 -18.63
N LYS A 196 -2.43 -12.54 -19.17
CA LYS A 196 -2.05 -11.78 -20.36
C LYS A 196 -1.97 -10.30 -20.03
N ALA A 197 -0.88 -9.69 -20.48
CA ALA A 197 -0.59 -8.30 -20.25
C ALA A 197 -1.56 -7.39 -21.03
N TYR A 198 -2.07 -6.34 -20.38
CA TYR A 198 -2.87 -5.30 -21.02
C TYR A 198 -2.02 -4.48 -21.98
N TYR A 199 -2.56 -4.22 -23.16
CA TYR A 199 -2.03 -3.23 -24.10
C TYR A 199 -3.13 -2.21 -24.31
N LYS A 200 -2.79 -0.94 -24.12
CA LYS A 200 -3.67 0.15 -24.46
C LYS A 200 -3.54 0.36 -25.97
N ASN A 201 -4.63 0.14 -26.70
CA ASN A 201 -4.70 0.41 -28.14
C ASN A 201 -4.66 1.91 -28.41
#